data_AF-A0A2E0BWM8-F1
#
_entry.id   AF-A0A2E0BWM8-F1
#
_cell.length_a   1.000
_cell.length_b   1.000
_cell.length_c   1.000
_cell.angle_alpha   90.00
_cell.angle_beta   90.00
_cell.angle_gamma   90.00
#
_symmetry.space_group_name_H-M   'P 1'
#
loop_
_entity.id
_entity.type
_entity.pdbx_description
1 polymer ?
#
loop_
_entity_poly.entity_id
_entity_poly.type
_entity_poly.pdbx_seq_one_letter_code
_entity_poly.pdbx_strand_id
1 'polypeptide(L)'
;MDFASGGFVSGNIIVTSMLIAVLVAASLQARILDKNGIIAAALLGLFVGCLGHWTWLLLLLCFLLTSHIATKWRFEEKSERGLNESSDGHRGWINVAANGGMPALVTLIAFVAEDWESGLWLFAAAVAVATSDTWASEIGCLDNRVRMITTLKPCEAGTNGGFSPNGQLAAAVGGILIAVSALLANIIMFSTTGVYEPLICASAVAGLGFLGCQIDSILGAVLENRGFLNKGSVNALSIIAGVAIMWFGLGTPT
;
A
#
# COMPACT_ATOMS: atom_id res chain seq x y z
N MET A 1 11.63 -3.27 28.42
CA MET A 1 10.89 -2.22 27.68
C MET A 1 9.82 -2.93 26.89
N ASP A 2 8.61 -2.41 26.89
CA ASP A 2 7.50 -2.94 26.09
C ASP A 2 7.65 -2.48 24.64
N PHE A 3 7.68 -3.44 23.72
CA PHE A 3 7.82 -3.22 22.27
C PHE A 3 6.62 -3.76 21.48
N ALA A 4 5.57 -4.24 22.15
CA ALA A 4 4.40 -4.85 21.54
C ALA A 4 3.22 -3.87 21.47
N SER A 5 3.14 -2.94 22.43
CA SER A 5 2.10 -1.92 22.48
C SER A 5 2.35 -0.75 21.51
N GLY A 6 1.30 -0.32 20.83
CA GLY A 6 1.29 0.88 19.98
C GLY A 6 1.24 2.20 20.76
N GLY A 7 1.25 3.31 20.03
CA GLY A 7 1.15 4.66 20.59
C GLY A 7 2.42 5.13 21.29
N PHE A 8 2.28 6.06 22.23
CA PHE A 8 3.40 6.72 22.92
C PHE A 8 4.05 5.88 24.03
N VAL A 9 4.22 4.59 23.78
CA VAL A 9 4.95 3.66 24.64
C VAL A 9 6.45 3.78 24.34
N SER A 10 7.29 3.84 25.38
CA SER A 10 8.72 4.13 25.23
C SER A 10 9.45 3.17 24.29
N GLY A 11 9.15 1.86 24.34
CA GLY A 11 9.80 0.91 23.44
C GLY A 11 9.33 1.08 21.99
N ASN A 12 8.05 1.36 21.74
CA ASN A 12 7.55 1.67 20.40
C ASN A 12 8.22 2.92 19.80
N ILE A 13 8.32 4.01 20.58
CA ILE A 13 8.97 5.26 20.16
C ILE A 13 10.46 5.02 19.86
N ILE A 14 11.16 4.27 20.72
CA ILE A 14 12.59 3.98 20.54
C ILE A 14 12.82 3.19 19.25
N VAL A 15 12.07 2.11 19.03
CA VAL A 15 12.22 1.28 17.82
C VAL A 15 11.85 2.09 16.57
N THR A 16 10.74 2.83 16.61
CA THR A 16 10.34 3.72 15.50
C THR A 16 11.44 4.73 15.18
N SER A 17 11.98 5.41 16.19
CA SER A 17 13.03 6.42 16.01
C SER A 17 14.31 5.82 15.43
N MET A 18 14.70 4.61 15.88
CA MET A 18 15.84 3.88 15.33
C MET A 18 15.61 3.51 13.86
N LEU A 19 14.44 2.97 13.52
CA LEU A 19 14.09 2.63 12.14
C LEU A 19 14.14 3.86 11.23
N ILE A 20 13.56 4.99 11.67
CA ILE A 20 13.59 6.24 10.91
C ILE A 20 15.02 6.76 10.75
N ALA A 21 15.85 6.72 11.79
CA ALA A 21 17.24 7.14 11.71
C ALA A 21 18.02 6.31 10.68
N VAL A 22 17.83 4.99 10.68
CA VAL A 22 18.44 4.08 9.70
C VAL A 22 17.94 4.40 8.28
N LEU A 23 16.65 4.62 8.09
CA LEU A 23 16.07 4.94 6.79
C LEU A 23 16.57 6.26 6.23
N VAL A 24 16.64 7.31 7.06
CA VAL A 24 17.17 8.61 6.67
C VAL A 24 18.64 8.50 6.28
N ALA A 25 19.45 7.79 7.08
CA ALA A 25 20.86 7.56 6.78
C ALA A 25 21.05 6.80 5.46
N ALA A 26 20.30 5.70 5.26
CA ALA A 26 20.34 4.91 4.04
C ALA A 26 19.90 5.72 2.81
N SER A 27 18.84 6.53 2.94
CA SER A 27 18.33 7.36 1.84
C SER A 27 19.32 8.45 1.42
N LEU A 28 19.97 9.11 2.39
CA LEU A 28 21.02 10.09 2.13
C LEU A 28 22.23 9.47 1.43
N GLN A 29 22.61 8.25 1.81
CA GLN A 29 23.73 7.53 1.20
C GLN A 29 23.41 7.06 -0.23
N ALA A 30 22.22 6.53 -0.44
CA ALA A 30 21.82 5.95 -1.72
C ALA A 30 21.36 7.00 -2.75
N ARG A 31 21.15 8.26 -2.35
CA ARG A 31 20.66 9.37 -3.21
C ARG A 31 19.36 9.01 -3.97
N ILE A 32 18.53 8.15 -3.38
CA ILE A 32 17.30 7.63 -4.00
C ILE A 32 16.18 8.70 -3.98
N LEU A 33 16.16 9.56 -2.98
CA LEU A 33 15.13 10.61 -2.81
C LEU A 33 15.79 11.99 -2.74
N ASP A 34 15.05 13.00 -3.20
CA ASP A 34 15.39 14.39 -2.95
C ASP A 34 15.18 14.77 -1.47
N LYS A 35 15.75 15.89 -1.03
CA LYS A 35 15.69 16.30 0.39
C LYS A 35 14.26 16.41 0.92
N ASN A 36 13.33 16.85 0.07
CA ASN A 36 11.92 17.01 0.44
C ASN A 36 11.21 15.64 0.58
N GLY A 37 11.50 14.69 -0.30
CA GLY A 37 11.02 13.32 -0.22
C GLY A 37 11.52 12.60 1.04
N ILE A 38 12.79 12.81 1.42
CA ILE A 38 13.34 12.25 2.67
C ILE A 38 12.60 12.80 3.89
N ILE A 39 12.38 14.12 3.94
CA ILE A 39 11.65 14.74 5.06
C ILE A 39 10.21 14.24 5.11
N ALA A 40 9.52 14.18 3.97
CA ALA A 40 8.14 13.69 3.90
C ALA A 40 8.03 12.22 4.37
N ALA A 41 8.93 11.36 3.91
CA ALA A 41 8.97 9.95 4.31
C ALA A 41 9.29 9.79 5.81
N ALA A 42 10.23 10.59 6.34
CA ALA A 42 10.56 10.57 7.76
C ALA A 42 9.38 11.05 8.63
N LEU A 43 8.70 12.11 8.24
CA LEU A 43 7.53 12.62 8.97
C LEU A 43 6.37 11.62 8.94
N LEU A 44 6.03 11.08 7.77
CA LEU A 44 4.99 10.06 7.65
C LEU A 44 5.35 8.80 8.46
N GLY A 45 6.62 8.36 8.38
CA GLY A 45 7.06 7.18 9.10
C GLY A 45 7.10 7.37 10.62
N LEU A 46 7.50 8.55 11.11
CA LEU A 46 7.38 8.91 12.53
C LEU A 46 5.92 8.96 12.97
N PHE A 47 5.04 9.56 12.16
CA PHE A 47 3.61 9.64 12.44
C PHE A 47 2.99 8.24 12.59
N VAL A 48 3.23 7.37 11.61
CA VAL A 48 2.69 6.00 11.60
C VAL A 48 3.31 5.14 12.71
N GLY A 49 4.63 5.21 12.91
CA GLY A 49 5.29 4.40 13.92
C GLY A 49 4.95 4.84 15.34
N CYS A 50 4.89 6.16 15.62
CA CYS A 50 4.65 6.68 16.96
C CYS A 50 3.16 6.63 17.37
N LEU A 51 2.22 6.93 16.46
CA LEU A 51 0.78 6.87 16.80
C LEU A 51 0.23 5.44 16.63
N GLY A 52 0.66 4.74 15.59
CA GLY A 52 0.36 3.34 15.38
C GLY A 52 1.38 2.48 16.12
N HIS A 53 2.19 1.76 15.37
CA HIS A 53 3.23 0.89 15.92
C HIS A 53 4.39 0.78 14.93
N TRP A 54 5.61 0.50 15.41
CA TRP A 54 6.79 0.35 14.55
C TRP A 54 6.64 -0.75 13.49
N THR A 55 5.80 -1.77 13.72
CA THR A 55 5.48 -2.78 12.70
C THR A 55 4.66 -2.21 11.55
N TRP A 56 3.82 -1.20 11.77
CA TRP A 56 3.03 -0.55 10.72
C TRP A 56 3.94 0.26 9.79
N LEU A 57 4.98 0.87 10.35
CA LEU A 57 6.07 1.44 9.58
C LEU A 57 6.74 0.38 8.70
N LEU A 58 6.99 -0.83 9.22
CA LEU A 58 7.55 -1.92 8.41
C LEU A 58 6.62 -2.35 7.26
N LEU A 59 5.30 -2.35 7.45
CA LEU A 59 4.35 -2.60 6.34
C LEU A 59 4.47 -1.53 5.25
N LEU A 60 4.55 -0.24 5.62
CA LEU A 60 4.76 0.84 4.64
C LEU A 60 6.10 0.72 3.93
N LEU A 61 7.16 0.33 4.64
CA LEU A 61 8.47 0.09 4.03
C LEU A 61 8.44 -1.10 3.09
N CYS A 62 7.74 -2.18 3.46
CA CYS A 62 7.53 -3.33 2.60
C CYS A 62 6.87 -2.91 1.29
N PHE A 63 5.77 -2.15 1.36
CA PHE A 63 5.12 -1.56 0.20
C PHE A 63 6.09 -0.70 -0.61
N LEU A 64 6.75 0.28 0.01
CA LEU A 64 7.60 1.26 -0.67
C LEU A 64 8.78 0.58 -1.39
N LEU A 65 9.50 -0.29 -0.70
CA LEU A 65 10.69 -0.96 -1.24
C LEU A 65 10.32 -1.92 -2.37
N THR A 66 9.31 -2.77 -2.15
CA THR A 66 8.93 -3.75 -3.18
C THR A 66 8.26 -3.12 -4.38
N SER A 67 7.47 -2.06 -4.18
CA SER A 67 6.89 -1.27 -5.28
C SER A 67 7.96 -0.52 -6.07
N HIS A 68 9.01 -0.01 -5.40
CA HIS A 68 10.15 0.58 -6.09
C HIS A 68 10.87 -0.45 -6.96
N ILE A 69 11.08 -1.67 -6.45
CA ILE A 69 11.65 -2.78 -7.23
C ILE A 69 10.76 -3.11 -8.45
N ALA A 70 9.44 -3.20 -8.27
CA ALA A 70 8.51 -3.44 -9.36
C ALA A 70 8.54 -2.32 -10.41
N THR A 71 8.67 -1.06 -9.96
CA THR A 71 8.79 0.12 -10.84
C THR A 71 10.07 0.04 -11.68
N LYS A 72 11.21 -0.26 -11.05
CA LYS A 72 12.52 -0.36 -11.72
C LYS A 72 12.69 -1.62 -12.57
N TRP A 73 11.89 -2.64 -12.36
CA TRP A 73 11.92 -3.84 -13.18
C TRP A 73 11.66 -3.50 -14.65
N ARG A 74 12.63 -3.83 -15.52
CA ARG A 74 12.59 -3.55 -16.97
C ARG A 74 12.29 -2.09 -17.33
N PHE A 75 12.83 -1.15 -16.54
CA PHE A 75 12.57 0.28 -16.72
C PHE A 75 12.92 0.82 -18.11
N GLU A 76 14.01 0.34 -18.72
CA GLU A 76 14.43 0.74 -20.07
C GLU A 76 13.37 0.36 -21.12
N GLU A 77 12.91 -0.90 -21.11
CA GLU A 77 11.86 -1.40 -22.01
C GLU A 77 10.54 -0.63 -21.84
N LYS A 78 10.15 -0.34 -20.58
CA LYS A 78 8.96 0.47 -20.30
C LYS A 78 9.12 1.91 -20.81
N SER A 79 10.31 2.49 -20.69
CA SER A 79 10.62 3.85 -21.14
C SER A 79 10.57 3.98 -22.66
N GLU A 80 11.15 3.02 -23.38
CA GLU A 80 11.12 3.00 -24.86
C GLU A 80 9.69 2.91 -25.40
N ARG A 81 8.79 2.25 -24.66
CA ARG A 81 7.38 2.09 -25.01
C ARG A 81 6.46 3.21 -24.49
N GLY A 82 7.00 4.17 -23.72
CA GLY A 82 6.19 5.23 -23.10
C GLY A 82 5.21 4.73 -22.03
N LEU A 83 5.49 3.57 -21.43
CA LEU A 83 4.62 2.91 -20.43
C LEU A 83 5.01 3.26 -18.98
N ASN A 84 5.99 4.14 -18.79
CA ASN A 84 6.43 4.57 -17.48
C ASN A 84 5.39 5.50 -16.83
N GLU A 85 4.92 5.14 -15.64
CA GLU A 85 4.10 6.04 -14.83
C GLU A 85 4.89 7.21 -14.24
N SER A 86 6.21 7.05 -14.12
CA SER A 86 7.14 8.07 -13.60
C SER A 86 8.28 8.33 -14.59
N SER A 87 8.55 9.61 -14.88
CA SER A 87 9.55 10.03 -15.87
C SER A 87 11.01 9.68 -15.52
N ASP A 88 11.32 9.45 -14.24
CA ASP A 88 12.68 9.15 -13.74
C ASP A 88 12.75 7.80 -12.99
N GLY A 89 11.64 7.05 -12.97
CA GLY A 89 11.52 5.81 -12.21
C GLY A 89 11.36 6.01 -10.70
N HIS A 90 11.07 7.23 -10.24
CA HIS A 90 10.64 7.51 -8.87
C HIS A 90 9.18 7.93 -8.86
N ARG A 91 8.39 7.27 -8.01
CA ARG A 91 7.01 7.68 -7.76
C ARG A 91 7.07 8.99 -6.96
N GLY A 92 6.67 10.09 -7.59
CA GLY A 92 6.72 11.42 -6.98
C GLY A 92 5.89 11.54 -5.70
N TRP A 93 6.09 12.64 -4.97
CA TRP A 93 5.43 12.93 -3.69
C TRP A 93 3.88 12.82 -3.73
N ILE A 94 3.27 13.01 -4.90
CA ILE A 94 1.82 12.88 -5.12
C ILE A 94 1.36 11.43 -4.90
N ASN A 95 2.14 10.43 -5.35
CA ASN A 95 1.82 9.02 -5.13
C ASN A 95 2.04 8.63 -3.67
N VAL A 96 3.02 9.24 -2.99
CA VAL A 96 3.23 9.05 -1.55
C VAL A 96 2.05 9.63 -0.76
N ALA A 97 1.54 10.80 -1.14
CA ALA A 97 0.37 11.39 -0.52
C ALA A 97 -0.92 10.59 -0.80
N ALA A 98 -1.14 10.17 -2.05
CA ALA A 98 -2.33 9.40 -2.44
C ALA A 98 -2.38 8.03 -1.75
N ASN A 99 -1.26 7.30 -1.74
CA ASN A 99 -1.20 5.96 -1.16
C ASN A 99 -0.90 5.97 0.35
N GLY A 100 -0.33 7.06 0.89
CA GLY A 100 0.00 7.21 2.31
C GLY A 100 -1.06 7.96 3.14
N GLY A 101 -1.95 8.71 2.50
CA GLY A 101 -2.97 9.51 3.18
C GLY A 101 -3.98 8.65 3.96
N MET A 102 -4.53 7.60 3.34
CA MET A 102 -5.47 6.72 4.03
C MET A 102 -4.80 5.89 5.14
N PRO A 103 -3.60 5.28 4.96
CA PRO A 103 -2.84 4.69 6.07
C PRO A 103 -2.59 5.66 7.23
N ALA A 104 -2.24 6.92 6.95
CA ALA A 104 -2.07 7.94 7.99
C ALA A 104 -3.39 8.22 8.73
N LEU A 105 -4.50 8.35 8.00
CA LEU A 105 -5.82 8.56 8.62
C LEU A 105 -6.24 7.36 9.49
N VAL A 106 -6.05 6.12 9.02
CA VAL A 106 -6.30 4.92 9.84
C VAL A 106 -5.45 4.93 11.10
N THR A 107 -4.18 5.31 10.99
CA THR A 107 -3.27 5.44 12.15
C THR A 107 -3.80 6.44 13.17
N LEU A 108 -4.27 7.60 12.71
CA LEU A 108 -4.86 8.60 13.60
C LEU A 108 -6.12 8.08 14.28
N ILE A 109 -7.01 7.42 13.53
CA ILE A 109 -8.26 6.87 14.07
C ILE A 109 -7.96 5.79 15.12
N ALA A 110 -7.06 4.85 14.82
CA ALA A 110 -6.66 3.79 15.74
C ALA A 110 -6.07 4.37 17.04
N PHE A 111 -5.22 5.40 16.93
CA PHE A 111 -4.64 6.08 18.09
C PHE A 111 -5.71 6.78 18.94
N VAL A 112 -6.64 7.51 18.33
CA VAL A 112 -7.71 8.23 19.04
C VAL A 112 -8.72 7.27 19.67
N ALA A 113 -9.01 6.14 19.01
CA ALA A 113 -9.91 5.11 19.50
C ALA A 113 -9.24 4.14 20.50
N GLU A 114 -7.92 4.23 20.68
CA GLU A 114 -7.11 3.28 21.44
C GLU A 114 -7.29 1.81 20.97
N ASP A 115 -7.56 1.61 19.67
CA ASP A 115 -7.80 0.32 19.02
C ASP A 115 -6.77 0.04 17.93
N TRP A 116 -5.60 -0.44 18.35
CA TRP A 116 -4.53 -0.85 17.44
C TRP A 116 -4.79 -2.21 16.77
N GLU A 117 -5.69 -3.03 17.29
CA GLU A 117 -5.95 -4.36 16.73
C GLU A 117 -6.77 -4.24 15.44
N SER A 118 -7.93 -3.59 15.51
CA SER A 118 -8.70 -3.25 14.30
C SER A 118 -7.89 -2.31 13.41
N GLY A 119 -7.19 -1.35 14.02
CA GLY A 119 -6.33 -0.41 13.33
C GLY A 119 -5.28 -1.07 12.43
N LEU A 120 -4.61 -2.12 12.89
CA LEU A 120 -3.61 -2.87 12.12
C LEU A 120 -4.23 -3.45 10.84
N TRP A 121 -5.41 -4.05 10.95
CA TRP A 121 -6.06 -4.71 9.83
C TRP A 121 -6.62 -3.73 8.81
N LEU A 122 -7.20 -2.61 9.26
CA LEU A 122 -7.61 -1.50 8.40
C LEU A 122 -6.41 -0.88 7.67
N PHE A 123 -5.30 -0.70 8.39
CA PHE A 123 -4.07 -0.16 7.85
C PHE A 123 -3.48 -1.09 6.79
N ALA A 124 -3.41 -2.38 7.10
CA ALA A 124 -2.93 -3.40 6.20
C ALA A 124 -3.79 -3.51 4.93
N ALA A 125 -5.12 -3.40 5.04
CA ALA A 125 -6.01 -3.35 3.88
C ALA A 125 -5.69 -2.16 2.97
N ALA A 126 -5.48 -0.96 3.54
CA ALA A 126 -5.10 0.22 2.77
C ALA A 126 -3.79 0.01 1.99
N VAL A 127 -2.76 -0.50 2.68
CA VAL A 127 -1.44 -0.74 2.11
C VAL A 127 -1.47 -1.89 1.10
N ALA A 128 -2.29 -2.92 1.32
CA ALA A 128 -2.45 -4.04 0.39
C ALA A 128 -3.08 -3.58 -0.94
N VAL A 129 -4.13 -2.75 -0.90
CA VAL A 129 -4.72 -2.18 -2.12
C VAL A 129 -3.69 -1.38 -2.91
N ALA A 130 -2.97 -0.48 -2.24
CA ALA A 130 -1.93 0.31 -2.88
C ALA A 130 -0.81 -0.56 -3.48
N THR A 131 -0.41 -1.63 -2.78
CA THR A 131 0.64 -2.56 -3.23
C THR A 131 0.18 -3.36 -4.45
N SER A 132 -1.01 -3.97 -4.38
CA SER A 132 -1.58 -4.76 -5.47
C SER A 132 -1.75 -3.94 -6.74
N ASP A 133 -2.31 -2.74 -6.63
CA ASP A 133 -2.49 -1.82 -7.75
C ASP A 133 -1.15 -1.46 -8.40
N THR A 134 -0.18 -1.06 -7.57
CA THR A 134 1.18 -0.72 -8.01
C THR A 134 1.85 -1.88 -8.74
N TRP A 135 1.80 -3.08 -8.17
CA TRP A 135 2.44 -4.24 -8.78
C TRP A 135 1.74 -4.63 -10.08
N ALA A 136 0.41 -4.53 -10.14
CA ALA A 136 -0.34 -4.81 -11.35
C ALA A 136 0.00 -3.86 -12.49
N SER A 137 0.06 -2.55 -12.21
CA SER A 137 0.35 -1.56 -13.25
C SER A 137 1.81 -1.65 -13.71
N GLU A 138 2.76 -1.83 -12.78
CA GLU A 138 4.18 -1.87 -13.10
C GLU A 138 4.63 -3.17 -13.79
N ILE A 139 4.05 -4.32 -13.44
CA ILE A 139 4.42 -5.60 -14.06
C ILE A 139 3.52 -5.89 -15.27
N GLY A 140 2.24 -5.56 -15.16
CA GLY A 140 1.22 -5.87 -16.17
C GLY A 140 1.32 -5.02 -17.43
N CYS A 141 1.94 -3.83 -17.39
CA CYS A 141 2.07 -2.94 -18.55
C CYS A 141 2.88 -3.54 -19.70
N LEU A 142 3.79 -4.49 -19.43
CA LEU A 142 4.59 -5.15 -20.48
C LEU A 142 3.92 -6.40 -21.08
N ASP A 143 2.74 -6.79 -20.59
CA ASP A 143 2.01 -7.95 -21.12
C ASP A 143 1.25 -7.58 -22.39
N ASN A 144 1.36 -8.38 -23.45
CA ASN A 144 0.66 -8.15 -24.72
C ASN A 144 -0.82 -8.58 -24.69
N ARG A 145 -1.29 -9.17 -23.59
CA ARG A 145 -2.65 -9.72 -23.44
C ARG A 145 -3.56 -8.79 -22.64
N VAL A 146 -3.37 -7.48 -22.74
CA VAL A 146 -4.17 -6.49 -22.02
C VAL A 146 -5.60 -6.46 -22.54
N ARG A 147 -6.57 -6.42 -21.63
CA ARG A 147 -7.99 -6.32 -21.92
C ARG A 147 -8.64 -5.26 -21.06
N MET A 148 -9.63 -4.58 -21.60
CA MET A 148 -10.42 -3.59 -20.87
C MET A 148 -11.32 -4.28 -19.83
N ILE A 149 -11.25 -3.89 -18.56
CA ILE A 149 -12.02 -4.54 -17.48
C ILE A 149 -13.54 -4.51 -17.68
N THR A 150 -14.08 -3.47 -18.34
CA THR A 150 -15.52 -3.30 -18.54
C THR A 150 -16.09 -4.07 -19.74
N THR A 151 -15.26 -4.39 -20.74
CA THR A 151 -15.72 -5.01 -22.00
C THR A 151 -15.04 -6.34 -22.33
N LEU A 152 -13.95 -6.67 -21.63
CA LEU A 152 -13.06 -7.81 -21.87
C LEU A 152 -12.45 -7.85 -23.27
N LYS A 153 -12.57 -6.76 -24.05
CA LYS A 153 -11.95 -6.63 -25.37
C LYS A 153 -10.47 -6.28 -25.23
N PRO A 154 -9.62 -6.71 -26.18
CA PRO A 154 -8.22 -6.27 -26.23
C PRO A 154 -8.11 -4.74 -26.24
N CYS A 155 -7.14 -4.19 -25.50
CA CYS A 155 -6.81 -2.77 -25.50
C CYS A 155 -5.29 -2.57 -25.50
N GLU A 156 -4.84 -1.35 -25.74
CA GLU A 156 -3.42 -1.01 -25.69
C GLU A 156 -2.89 -1.09 -24.26
N ALA A 157 -1.63 -1.50 -24.12
CA ALA A 157 -0.93 -1.47 -22.85
C ALA A 157 -0.83 -0.02 -22.32
N GLY A 158 -1.01 0.14 -21.01
CA GLY A 158 -1.04 1.47 -20.38
C GLY A 158 -2.39 2.20 -20.48
N THR A 159 -3.41 1.61 -21.12
CA THR A 159 -4.78 2.16 -21.09
C THR A 159 -5.36 2.07 -19.68
N ASN A 160 -5.91 3.17 -19.15
CA ASN A 160 -6.58 3.16 -17.84
C ASN A 160 -7.74 2.16 -17.81
N GLY A 161 -7.71 1.27 -16.81
CA GLY A 161 -8.63 0.14 -16.65
C GLY A 161 -8.29 -1.12 -17.46
N GLY A 162 -7.18 -1.11 -18.21
CA GLY A 162 -6.64 -2.29 -18.83
C GLY A 162 -6.03 -3.23 -17.79
N PHE A 163 -6.42 -4.50 -17.82
CA PHE A 163 -5.81 -5.54 -16.98
C PHE A 163 -5.14 -6.59 -17.86
N SER A 164 -4.09 -7.24 -17.33
CA SER A 164 -3.38 -8.32 -18.00
C SER A 164 -3.15 -9.51 -17.08
N PRO A 165 -2.96 -10.74 -17.59
CA PRO A 165 -2.73 -11.91 -16.74
C PRO A 165 -1.53 -11.74 -15.78
N ASN A 166 -0.41 -11.19 -16.28
CA ASN A 166 0.75 -10.93 -15.43
C ASN A 166 0.46 -9.84 -14.38
N GLY A 167 -0.29 -8.79 -14.74
CA GLY A 167 -0.73 -7.77 -13.79
C GLY A 167 -1.66 -8.31 -12.70
N GLN A 168 -2.59 -9.19 -13.05
CA GLN A 168 -3.49 -9.84 -12.08
C GLN A 168 -2.75 -10.76 -11.12
N LEU A 169 -1.77 -11.53 -11.61
CA LEU A 169 -0.91 -12.33 -10.75
C LEU A 169 -0.10 -11.43 -9.81
N ALA A 170 0.45 -10.33 -10.34
CA ALA A 170 1.20 -9.35 -9.56
C ALA A 170 0.33 -8.70 -8.47
N ALA A 171 -0.91 -8.32 -8.77
CA ALA A 171 -1.87 -7.82 -7.79
C ALA A 171 -2.11 -8.84 -6.66
N ALA A 172 -2.37 -10.10 -7.01
CA ALA A 172 -2.62 -11.15 -6.02
C ALA A 172 -1.41 -11.37 -5.11
N VAL A 173 -0.20 -11.45 -5.68
CA VAL A 173 1.03 -11.64 -4.89
C VAL A 173 1.32 -10.42 -4.01
N GLY A 174 1.11 -9.20 -4.51
CA GLY A 174 1.27 -7.97 -3.73
C GLY A 174 0.35 -7.91 -2.51
N GLY A 175 -0.91 -8.33 -2.67
CA GLY A 175 -1.87 -8.40 -1.58
C GLY A 175 -1.49 -9.44 -0.53
N ILE A 176 -1.05 -10.63 -0.97
CA ILE A 176 -0.56 -11.71 -0.10
C ILE A 176 0.68 -11.26 0.69
N LEU A 177 1.61 -10.54 0.07
CA LEU A 177 2.81 -10.02 0.74
C LEU A 177 2.45 -9.14 1.94
N ILE A 178 1.50 -8.21 1.74
CA ILE A 178 1.07 -7.31 2.82
C ILE A 178 0.26 -8.08 3.88
N ALA A 179 -0.60 -9.02 3.47
CA ALA A 179 -1.35 -9.86 4.40
C ALA A 179 -0.44 -10.68 5.32
N VAL A 180 0.61 -11.32 4.79
CA VAL A 180 1.60 -12.06 5.58
C VAL A 180 2.36 -11.10 6.51
N SER A 181 2.73 -9.92 6.02
CA SER A 181 3.42 -8.91 6.82
C SER A 181 2.55 -8.41 7.98
N ALA A 182 1.24 -8.23 7.74
CA ALA A 182 0.24 -7.86 8.75
C ALA A 182 0.04 -8.97 9.78
N LEU A 183 0.01 -10.24 9.35
CA LEU A 183 -0.08 -11.38 10.25
C LEU A 183 1.13 -11.46 11.19
N LEU A 184 2.34 -11.23 10.68
CA LEU A 184 3.55 -11.14 11.50
C LEU A 184 3.49 -9.97 12.49
N ALA A 185 3.00 -8.81 12.04
CA ALA A 185 2.79 -7.66 12.91
C ALA A 185 1.78 -7.95 14.03
N ASN A 186 0.68 -8.65 13.72
CA ASN A 186 -0.33 -9.04 14.71
C ASN A 186 0.27 -9.98 15.77
N ILE A 187 1.05 -10.99 15.35
CA ILE A 187 1.73 -11.91 16.27
C ILE A 187 2.68 -11.15 17.22
N ILE A 188 3.43 -10.17 16.70
CA ILE A 188 4.36 -9.36 17.50
C ILE A 188 3.61 -8.48 18.52
N MET A 189 2.51 -7.83 18.11
CA MET A 189 1.81 -6.84 18.93
C MET A 189 0.89 -7.49 19.98
N PHE A 190 0.18 -8.55 19.61
CA PHE A 190 -0.94 -9.05 20.41
C PHE A 190 -0.69 -10.44 21.01
N SER A 191 0.38 -11.14 20.60
CA SER A 191 0.74 -12.46 21.12
C SER A 191 -0.47 -13.42 21.22
N THR A 192 -1.34 -13.41 20.20
CA THR A 192 -2.63 -14.08 20.24
C THR A 192 -2.45 -15.60 20.41
N THR A 193 -3.15 -16.18 21.38
CA THR A 193 -3.13 -17.64 21.64
C THR A 193 -3.86 -18.44 20.55
N GLY A 194 -4.64 -17.77 19.71
CA GLY A 194 -5.35 -18.34 18.56
C GLY A 194 -4.84 -17.79 17.23
N VAL A 195 -4.78 -18.65 16.21
CA VAL A 195 -4.34 -18.28 14.86
C VAL A 195 -5.49 -18.08 13.87
N TYR A 196 -6.71 -18.46 14.25
CA TYR A 196 -7.85 -18.51 13.33
C TYR A 196 -8.33 -17.11 12.92
N GLU A 197 -8.59 -16.22 13.89
CA GLU A 197 -9.05 -14.86 13.62
C GLU A 197 -8.01 -14.01 12.86
N PRO A 198 -6.72 -13.98 13.28
CA PRO A 198 -5.70 -13.29 12.49
C PRO A 198 -5.53 -13.83 11.07
N LEU A 199 -5.73 -15.15 10.86
CA LEU A 199 -5.63 -15.74 9.53
C LEU A 199 -6.82 -15.34 8.64
N ILE A 200 -8.03 -15.23 9.20
CA ILE A 200 -9.20 -14.69 8.48
C ILE A 200 -8.93 -13.25 8.08
N CYS A 201 -8.45 -12.41 9.01
CA CYS A 201 -8.16 -11.01 8.74
C CYS A 201 -7.06 -10.87 7.68
N ALA A 202 -5.98 -11.65 7.77
CA ALA A 202 -4.92 -11.67 6.76
C ALA A 202 -5.45 -12.12 5.38
N SER A 203 -6.29 -13.15 5.34
CA SER A 203 -6.93 -13.61 4.09
C SER A 203 -7.83 -12.54 3.49
N ALA A 204 -8.58 -11.80 4.32
CA ALA A 204 -9.37 -10.65 3.91
C ALA A 204 -8.47 -9.52 3.36
N VAL A 205 -7.35 -9.18 4.03
CA VAL A 205 -6.37 -8.21 3.52
C VAL A 205 -5.84 -8.60 2.14
N ALA A 206 -5.48 -9.87 1.92
CA ALA A 206 -4.99 -10.34 0.63
C ALA A 206 -6.07 -10.21 -0.47
N GLY A 207 -7.30 -10.64 -0.17
CA GLY A 207 -8.43 -10.53 -1.07
C GLY A 207 -8.81 -9.08 -1.38
N LEU A 208 -8.75 -8.19 -0.39
CA LEU A 208 -9.01 -6.77 -0.54
C LEU A 208 -7.93 -6.06 -1.34
N GLY A 209 -6.65 -6.43 -1.18
CA GLY A 209 -5.58 -5.92 -2.03
C GLY A 209 -5.87 -6.17 -3.51
N PHE A 210 -6.20 -7.41 -3.86
CA PHE A 210 -6.60 -7.77 -5.21
C PHE A 210 -7.88 -7.04 -5.65
N LEU A 211 -8.95 -7.07 -4.84
CA LEU A 211 -10.23 -6.46 -5.18
C LEU A 211 -10.11 -4.93 -5.40
N GLY A 212 -9.32 -4.25 -4.57
CA GLY A 212 -9.07 -2.82 -4.68
C GLY A 212 -8.40 -2.46 -6.01
N CYS A 213 -7.46 -3.28 -6.51
CA CYS A 213 -6.89 -3.12 -7.84
C CYS A 213 -7.95 -3.26 -8.96
N GLN A 214 -8.94 -4.14 -8.79
CA GLN A 214 -10.04 -4.26 -9.74
C GLN A 214 -10.97 -3.04 -9.70
N ILE A 215 -11.24 -2.52 -8.50
CA ILE A 215 -12.01 -1.28 -8.31
C ILE A 215 -11.29 -0.13 -9.02
N ASP A 216 -9.97 -0.01 -8.84
CA ASP A 216 -9.14 0.99 -9.51
C ASP A 216 -9.30 0.93 -11.02
N SER A 217 -9.14 -0.27 -11.59
CA SER A 217 -9.30 -0.47 -13.03
C SER A 217 -10.70 -0.11 -13.54
N ILE A 218 -11.76 -0.38 -12.76
CA ILE A 218 -13.14 0.00 -13.13
C ILE A 218 -13.30 1.53 -13.09
N LEU A 219 -12.81 2.18 -12.03
CA LEU A 219 -12.86 3.64 -11.90
C LEU A 219 -12.05 4.33 -13.00
N GLY A 220 -10.87 3.80 -13.33
CA GLY A 220 -10.05 4.26 -14.45
C GLY A 220 -10.79 4.16 -15.79
N ALA A 221 -11.40 3.01 -16.06
CA ALA A 221 -12.16 2.78 -17.30
C ALA A 221 -13.38 3.70 -17.45
N VAL A 222 -14.10 3.96 -16.36
CA VAL A 222 -15.41 4.64 -16.40
C VAL A 222 -15.30 6.15 -16.17
N LEU A 223 -14.42 6.59 -15.27
CA LEU A 223 -14.37 7.97 -14.79
C LEU A 223 -13.09 8.70 -15.20
N GLU A 224 -11.93 8.07 -15.07
CA GLU A 224 -10.64 8.71 -15.39
C GLU A 224 -10.52 8.99 -16.89
N ASN A 225 -10.84 8.02 -17.74
CA ASN A 225 -10.84 8.18 -19.21
C ASN A 225 -11.80 9.28 -19.71
N ARG A 226 -12.77 9.72 -18.88
CA ARG A 226 -13.72 10.79 -19.19
C ARG A 226 -13.33 12.14 -18.56
N GLY A 227 -12.21 12.18 -17.84
CA GLY A 227 -11.72 13.38 -17.16
C GLY A 227 -12.48 13.75 -15.89
N PHE A 228 -13.34 12.89 -15.36
CA PHE A 228 -14.06 13.16 -14.09
C PHE A 228 -13.16 12.97 -12.87
N LEU A 229 -12.18 12.07 -12.96
CA LEU A 229 -11.19 11.81 -11.93
C LEU A 229 -9.79 11.88 -12.52
N ASN A 230 -8.81 12.20 -11.68
CA ASN A 230 -7.40 11.98 -11.97
C ASN A 230 -6.92 10.70 -11.30
N LYS A 231 -5.77 10.17 -11.74
CA LYS A 231 -5.16 8.96 -11.20
C LYS A 231 -5.07 8.92 -9.67
N GLY A 232 -4.59 10.00 -9.05
CA GLY A 232 -4.49 10.06 -7.58
C GLY A 232 -5.85 9.89 -6.87
N SER A 233 -6.92 10.39 -7.48
CA SER A 233 -8.29 10.25 -6.96
C SER A 233 -8.84 8.83 -7.13
N VAL A 234 -8.52 8.17 -8.25
CA VAL A 234 -8.87 6.77 -8.49
C VAL A 234 -8.19 5.89 -7.44
N ASN A 235 -6.87 6.00 -7.28
CA ASN A 235 -6.11 5.27 -6.27
C ASN A 235 -6.66 5.50 -4.85
N ALA A 236 -6.92 6.76 -4.49
CA ALA A 236 -7.47 7.09 -3.17
C ALA A 236 -8.85 6.44 -2.93
N LEU A 237 -9.76 6.48 -3.91
CA LEU A 237 -11.08 5.86 -3.81
C LEU A 237 -10.99 4.33 -3.70
N SER A 238 -10.10 3.71 -4.45
CA SER A 238 -9.84 2.26 -4.39
C SER A 238 -9.34 1.84 -3.00
N ILE A 239 -8.40 2.61 -2.43
CA ILE A 239 -7.88 2.37 -1.08
C ILE A 239 -8.98 2.59 -0.02
N ILE A 240 -9.75 3.68 -0.13
CA ILE A 240 -10.88 3.95 0.77
C ILE A 240 -11.91 2.81 0.72
N ALA A 241 -12.24 2.30 -0.47
CA ALA A 241 -13.15 1.18 -0.63
C ALA A 241 -12.62 -0.09 0.08
N GLY A 242 -11.34 -0.41 -0.08
CA GLY A 242 -10.71 -1.54 0.62
C GLY A 242 -10.79 -1.39 2.14
N VAL A 243 -10.46 -0.21 2.67
CA VAL A 243 -10.54 0.08 4.12
C VAL A 243 -11.99 0.00 4.61
N ALA A 244 -12.94 0.56 3.88
CA ALA A 244 -14.35 0.52 4.25
C ALA A 244 -14.90 -0.90 4.30
N ILE A 245 -14.57 -1.75 3.31
CA ILE A 245 -14.98 -3.16 3.32
C ILE A 245 -14.34 -3.89 4.50
N MET A 246 -13.05 -3.64 4.79
CA MET A 246 -12.39 -4.23 5.96
C MET A 246 -13.07 -3.82 7.26
N TRP A 247 -13.40 -2.53 7.41
CA TRP A 247 -14.12 -2.00 8.57
C TRP A 247 -15.46 -2.73 8.77
N PHE A 248 -16.27 -2.85 7.72
CA PHE A 248 -17.54 -3.58 7.83
C PHE A 248 -17.34 -5.05 8.17
N GLY A 249 -16.26 -5.67 7.68
CA GLY A 249 -15.91 -7.07 7.95
C GLY A 249 -15.45 -7.34 9.38
N LEU A 250 -14.77 -6.40 10.03
CA LEU A 250 -14.35 -6.50 11.43
C LEU A 250 -15.53 -6.36 12.41
N GLY A 251 -16.66 -5.84 11.93
CA GLY A 251 -17.81 -5.48 12.77
C GLY A 251 -17.64 -4.11 13.42
N THR A 252 -18.74 -3.50 13.87
CA THR A 252 -18.64 -2.27 14.67
C THR A 252 -18.04 -2.63 16.04
N PRO A 253 -17.01 -1.89 16.52
CA PRO A 253 -16.62 -2.00 17.92
C PRO A 253 -17.87 -1.70 18.76
N THR A 254 -18.28 -2.67 19.58
CA THR A 254 -19.38 -2.53 20.53
C THR A 254 -18.93 -1.77 21.77
#